data_AF-A0A1Q9PAW0-F1
#
_entry.id   AF-A0A1Q9PAW0-F1
#
_cell.length_a   1.000
_cell.length_b   1.000
_cell.length_c   1.000
_cell.angle_alpha   90.00
_cell.angle_beta   90.00
_cell.angle_gamma   90.00
#
_symmetry.space_group_name_H-M   'P 1'
#
loop_
_entity.id
_entity.type
_entity.pdbx_description
1 polymer ?
#
loop_
_entity_poly.entity_id
_entity_poly.type
_entity_poly.pdbx_seq_one_letter_code
_entity_poly.pdbx_strand_id
1 'polypeptide(L)'
;MTEGPIRIGSFLNYQIVIFLLVIIWAFMGFEVAQFQLLPLYETPFIWIAWAVFVLVSIIPAITAVTWRMKTQIVFIEPVWDLREREVSLSEYREMMKQYRSEYRDFLSIVDYNLILLALIISVMAVAAPFLLMRTTIILIAATPVIFGIFVLFFGLACSSITFKFIPNDATPHFPIVSEKSLHSSVKLMESAPGISWSGVNLSLGEASGYYTVRNTTPVSRIEGIESAAKIQGITDESGYIIKTVAMLTLDNSDTPKVIDESSGETYPKQITEMVHKILLAYIEAKGADEILDEVLEEVTHFLKRFEAEGASESS
;
A
#
# COMPACT_ATOMS: atom_id res chain seq x y z
N MET A 1 0.61 -32.53 -12.97
CA MET A 1 0.64 -31.06 -13.04
C MET A 1 -0.77 -30.59 -12.70
N THR A 2 -1.06 -30.41 -11.42
CA THR A 2 -2.31 -29.78 -10.99
C THR A 2 -2.25 -28.33 -11.43
N GLU A 3 -3.19 -27.94 -12.30
CA GLU A 3 -3.31 -26.56 -12.76
C GLU A 3 -3.39 -25.66 -11.53
N GLY A 4 -2.46 -24.71 -11.41
CA GLY A 4 -2.49 -23.75 -10.32
C GLY A 4 -3.77 -22.90 -10.36
N PRO A 5 -4.12 -22.22 -9.26
CA PRO A 5 -5.31 -21.37 -9.16
C PRO A 5 -5.30 -20.20 -10.17
N ILE A 6 -4.16 -19.95 -10.81
CA ILE A 6 -3.96 -18.87 -11.76
C ILE A 6 -3.70 -19.45 -13.14
N ARG A 7 -4.57 -19.11 -14.09
CA ARG A 7 -4.34 -19.39 -15.52
C ARG A 7 -3.88 -18.10 -16.20
N ILE A 8 -2.58 -18.04 -16.50
CA ILE A 8 -1.97 -16.88 -17.14
C ILE A 8 -1.89 -17.14 -18.65
N GLY A 9 -2.55 -16.29 -19.45
CA GLY A 9 -2.37 -16.28 -20.90
C GLY A 9 -0.99 -15.72 -21.30
N SER A 10 -0.54 -15.94 -22.53
CA SER A 10 0.74 -15.39 -22.99
C SER A 10 0.74 -13.85 -23.02
N PHE A 11 1.49 -13.22 -22.08
CA PHE A 11 1.65 -11.76 -22.03
C PHE A 11 2.46 -11.18 -23.19
N LEU A 12 3.27 -12.01 -23.85
CA LEU A 12 4.20 -11.59 -24.90
C LEU A 12 3.48 -10.89 -26.06
N ASN A 13 2.31 -11.41 -26.47
CA ASN A 13 1.53 -10.83 -27.55
C ASN A 13 1.10 -9.39 -27.24
N TYR A 14 0.69 -9.12 -26.00
CA TYR A 14 0.27 -7.77 -25.58
C TYR A 14 1.45 -6.83 -25.45
N GLN A 15 2.60 -7.31 -24.97
CA GLN A 15 3.83 -6.51 -24.93
C GLN A 15 4.24 -6.06 -26.34
N ILE A 16 4.16 -6.96 -27.33
CA ILE A 16 4.39 -6.61 -28.75
C ILE A 16 3.39 -5.56 -29.22
N VAL A 17 2.10 -5.73 -28.94
CA VAL A 17 1.06 -4.77 -29.36
C VAL A 17 1.28 -3.39 -28.73
N ILE A 18 1.58 -3.32 -27.43
CA ILE A 18 1.89 -2.07 -26.74
C ILE A 18 3.14 -1.43 -27.34
N PHE A 19 4.19 -2.20 -27.59
CA PHE A 19 5.42 -1.69 -28.19
C PHE A 19 5.18 -1.09 -29.58
N LEU A 20 4.45 -1.79 -30.44
CA LEU A 20 4.07 -1.30 -31.77
C LEU A 20 3.20 -0.04 -31.68
N LEU A 21 2.23 -0.01 -30.76
CA LEU A 21 1.37 1.15 -30.53
C LEU A 21 2.20 2.37 -30.12
N VAL A 22 3.15 2.21 -29.19
CA VAL A 22 4.02 3.30 -28.76
C VAL A 22 4.93 3.78 -29.90
N ILE A 23 5.46 2.89 -30.74
CA ILE A 23 6.25 3.27 -31.93
C ILE A 23 5.41 4.08 -32.91
N ILE A 24 4.17 3.65 -33.20
CA ILE A 24 3.28 4.37 -34.12
C ILE A 24 3.03 5.80 -33.60
N TRP A 25 2.76 5.95 -32.30
CA TRP A 25 2.57 7.27 -31.71
C TRP A 25 3.84 8.12 -31.68
N ALA A 26 5.01 7.50 -31.47
CA ALA A 26 6.29 8.19 -31.57
C ALA A 26 6.53 8.73 -32.99
N PHE A 27 6.19 7.94 -34.01
CA PHE A 27 6.26 8.37 -35.41
C PHE A 27 5.25 9.49 -35.72
N MET A 28 4.01 9.39 -35.23
CA MET A 28 3.04 10.48 -35.34
C MET A 28 3.54 11.76 -34.65
N GLY A 29 4.14 11.63 -33.47
CA GLY A 29 4.76 12.74 -32.76
C GLY A 29 5.89 13.39 -33.56
N PHE A 30 6.77 12.57 -34.15
CA PHE A 30 7.83 13.03 -35.05
C PHE A 30 7.26 13.86 -36.21
N GLU A 31 6.25 13.35 -36.93
CA GLU A 31 5.60 14.05 -38.05
C GLU A 31 4.97 15.37 -37.59
N VAL A 32 4.20 15.35 -36.50
CA VAL A 32 3.60 16.57 -35.93
C VAL A 32 4.65 17.61 -35.58
N ALA A 33 5.77 17.20 -34.99
CA ALA A 33 6.88 18.09 -34.67
C ALA A 33 7.53 18.67 -35.92
N GLN A 34 7.71 17.89 -36.98
CA GLN A 34 8.28 18.37 -38.24
C GLN A 34 7.46 19.52 -38.84
N PHE A 35 6.12 19.47 -38.78
CA PHE A 35 5.26 20.53 -39.31
C PHE A 35 5.07 21.70 -38.34
N GLN A 36 4.80 21.41 -37.06
CA GLN A 36 4.38 22.43 -36.09
C GLN A 36 5.54 23.23 -35.48
N LEU A 37 6.78 22.75 -35.59
CA LEU A 37 7.95 23.51 -35.14
C LEU A 37 8.38 24.60 -36.13
N LEU A 38 7.91 24.56 -37.39
CA LEU A 38 8.21 25.60 -38.38
C LEU A 38 7.67 26.99 -37.95
N PRO A 39 6.39 27.15 -37.57
CA PRO A 39 5.85 28.42 -37.11
C PRO A 39 6.05 28.69 -35.61
N LEU A 40 6.99 28.00 -34.94
CA LEU A 40 7.12 28.03 -33.48
C LEU A 40 7.28 29.44 -32.90
N TYR A 41 8.00 30.32 -33.59
CA TYR A 41 8.23 31.70 -33.16
C TYR A 41 7.00 32.59 -33.33
N GLU A 42 6.13 32.27 -34.27
CA GLU A 42 4.91 33.04 -34.54
C GLU A 42 3.76 32.58 -33.64
N THR A 43 3.63 31.26 -33.43
CA THR A 43 2.46 30.65 -32.77
C THR A 43 2.85 29.54 -31.77
N PRO A 44 3.59 29.87 -30.69
CA PRO A 44 4.12 28.87 -29.74
C PRO A 44 3.03 28.04 -29.05
N PHE A 45 1.84 28.61 -28.86
CA PHE A 45 0.71 27.91 -28.23
C PHE A 45 0.16 26.77 -29.10
N ILE A 46 0.26 26.87 -30.43
CA ILE A 46 -0.20 25.81 -31.34
C ILE A 46 0.67 24.56 -31.16
N TRP A 47 1.98 24.74 -31.05
CA TRP A 47 2.90 23.64 -30.73
C TRP A 47 2.56 22.97 -29.39
N ILE A 48 2.35 23.75 -28.33
CA ILE A 48 2.00 23.20 -27.00
C ILE A 48 0.71 22.39 -27.09
N ALA A 49 -0.32 22.92 -27.77
CA ALA A 49 -1.60 22.24 -27.93
C ALA A 49 -1.45 20.90 -28.67
N TRP A 50 -0.71 20.87 -29.78
CA TRP A 50 -0.45 19.63 -30.54
C TRP A 50 0.42 18.63 -29.77
N ALA A 51 1.46 19.09 -29.08
CA ALA A 51 2.32 18.23 -28.28
C ALA A 51 1.52 17.57 -27.15
N VAL A 52 0.72 18.34 -26.41
CA VAL A 52 -0.16 17.81 -25.36
C VAL A 52 -1.20 16.87 -25.96
N PHE A 53 -1.79 17.20 -27.11
CA PHE A 53 -2.76 16.33 -27.79
C PHE A 53 -2.16 14.97 -28.14
N VAL A 54 -0.95 14.93 -28.72
CA VAL A 54 -0.24 13.68 -29.03
C VAL A 54 -0.01 12.86 -27.76
N LEU A 55 0.49 13.49 -26.70
CA LEU A 55 0.75 12.81 -25.42
C LEU A 55 -0.55 12.29 -24.77
N VAL A 56 -1.61 13.08 -24.72
CA VAL A 56 -2.88 12.66 -24.10
C VAL A 56 -3.58 11.57 -24.93
N SER A 57 -3.49 11.64 -26.26
CA SER A 57 -4.17 10.69 -27.16
C SER A 57 -3.66 9.25 -27.04
N ILE A 58 -2.42 9.03 -26.58
CA ILE A 58 -1.85 7.68 -26.41
C ILE A 58 -2.44 6.96 -25.18
N ILE A 59 -2.85 7.72 -24.16
CA ILE A 59 -3.33 7.21 -22.87
C ILE A 59 -4.53 6.27 -23.04
N PRO A 60 -5.64 6.64 -23.73
CA PRO A 60 -6.77 5.74 -23.90
C PRO A 60 -6.42 4.50 -24.72
N ALA A 61 -5.54 4.62 -25.72
CA ALA A 61 -5.13 3.51 -26.56
C ALA A 61 -4.32 2.47 -25.78
N ILE A 62 -3.34 2.91 -24.99
CA ILE A 62 -2.59 2.06 -24.06
C ILE A 62 -3.54 1.44 -23.02
N THR A 63 -4.39 2.26 -22.40
CA THR A 63 -5.32 1.80 -21.36
C THR A 63 -6.21 0.67 -21.89
N ALA A 64 -6.75 0.78 -23.10
CA ALA A 64 -7.60 -0.24 -23.71
C ALA A 64 -6.86 -1.58 -23.92
N VAL A 65 -5.62 -1.53 -24.43
CA VAL A 65 -4.81 -2.73 -24.66
C VAL A 65 -4.42 -3.38 -23.33
N THR A 66 -3.98 -2.59 -22.36
CA THR A 66 -3.59 -3.06 -21.03
C THR A 66 -4.79 -3.65 -20.26
N TRP A 67 -5.97 -3.04 -20.38
CA TRP A 67 -7.20 -3.56 -19.79
C TRP A 67 -7.55 -4.95 -20.36
N ARG A 68 -7.47 -5.08 -21.68
CA ARG A 68 -7.70 -6.37 -22.35
C ARG A 68 -6.66 -7.42 -21.93
N MET A 69 -5.42 -7.02 -21.70
CA MET A 69 -4.39 -7.93 -21.18
C MET A 69 -4.70 -8.40 -19.75
N LYS A 70 -5.07 -7.48 -18.85
CA LYS A 70 -5.37 -7.80 -17.43
C LYS A 70 -6.60 -8.69 -17.27
N THR A 71 -7.63 -8.49 -18.08
CA THR A 71 -8.86 -9.30 -18.07
C THR A 71 -8.68 -10.76 -18.53
N GLN A 72 -7.51 -11.13 -19.07
CA GLN A 72 -7.21 -12.53 -19.39
C GLN A 72 -6.67 -13.33 -18.19
N ILE A 73 -6.31 -12.66 -17.10
CA ILE A 73 -5.84 -13.33 -15.89
C ILE A 73 -7.07 -13.85 -15.17
N VAL A 74 -7.39 -15.14 -15.39
CA VAL A 74 -8.49 -15.80 -14.70
C VAL A 74 -7.98 -16.37 -13.39
N PHE A 75 -8.57 -15.93 -12.30
CA PHE A 75 -8.31 -16.44 -10.96
C PHE A 75 -9.44 -17.40 -10.56
N ILE A 76 -9.07 -18.63 -10.20
CA ILE A 76 -9.97 -19.60 -9.61
C ILE A 76 -9.65 -19.63 -8.13
N GLU A 77 -10.56 -19.13 -7.29
CA GLU A 77 -10.32 -19.03 -5.85
C GLU A 77 -10.05 -20.43 -5.25
N PRO A 78 -8.85 -20.66 -4.69
CA PRO A 78 -8.57 -21.90 -4.00
C PRO A 78 -9.13 -21.86 -2.58
N VAL A 79 -9.29 -23.05 -1.99
CA VAL A 79 -9.52 -23.16 -0.55
C VAL A 79 -8.20 -22.87 0.16
N TRP A 80 -8.13 -21.76 0.89
CA TRP A 80 -6.95 -21.34 1.62
C TRP A 80 -6.82 -22.09 2.94
N ASP A 81 -5.66 -22.68 3.22
CA ASP A 81 -5.31 -23.15 4.56
C ASP A 81 -4.87 -21.94 5.39
N LEU A 82 -5.81 -21.34 6.13
CA LEU A 82 -5.58 -20.13 6.92
C LEU A 82 -4.98 -20.50 8.29
N ARG A 83 -3.83 -19.91 8.60
CA ARG A 83 -3.16 -20.03 9.91
C ARG A 83 -2.94 -18.65 10.50
N GLU A 84 -3.38 -18.46 11.72
CA GLU A 84 -3.11 -17.23 12.46
C GLU A 84 -1.66 -17.21 12.96
N ARG A 85 -1.02 -16.05 12.83
CA ARG A 85 0.36 -15.85 13.24
C ARG A 85 0.55 -14.43 13.75
N GLU A 86 1.18 -14.33 14.91
CA GLU A 86 1.67 -13.07 15.44
C GLU A 86 3.14 -12.90 15.01
N VAL A 87 3.45 -11.76 14.41
CA VAL A 87 4.79 -11.45 13.92
C VAL A 87 5.22 -10.07 14.42
N SER A 88 6.53 -9.89 14.55
CA SER A 88 7.08 -8.57 14.85
C SER A 88 6.89 -7.60 13.67
N LEU A 89 6.95 -6.30 13.94
CA LEU A 89 6.79 -5.29 12.90
C LEU A 89 7.88 -5.35 11.83
N SER A 90 9.12 -5.69 12.21
CA SER A 90 10.23 -5.89 11.28
C SER A 90 10.02 -7.12 10.41
N GLU A 91 9.60 -8.24 10.99
CA GLU A 91 9.27 -9.46 10.24
C GLU A 91 8.12 -9.21 9.26
N TYR A 92 7.06 -8.52 9.70
CA TYR A 92 5.95 -8.14 8.83
C TYR A 92 6.42 -7.31 7.62
N ARG A 93 7.31 -6.34 7.84
CA ARG A 93 7.89 -5.52 6.76
C ARG A 93 8.63 -6.37 5.74
N GLU A 94 9.45 -7.31 6.20
CA GLU A 94 10.20 -8.21 5.31
C GLU A 94 9.26 -9.12 4.52
N MET A 95 8.27 -9.73 5.20
CA MET A 95 7.24 -10.55 4.57
C MET A 95 6.46 -9.78 3.51
N MET A 96 6.04 -8.54 3.80
CA MET A 96 5.29 -7.72 2.84
C MET A 96 6.15 -7.25 1.67
N LYS A 97 7.46 -7.03 1.88
CA LYS A 97 8.40 -6.72 0.80
C LYS A 97 8.54 -7.90 -0.16
N GLN A 98 8.68 -9.11 0.38
CA GLN A 98 8.73 -10.34 -0.42
C GLN A 98 7.41 -10.56 -1.15
N TYR A 99 6.29 -10.46 -0.45
CA TYR A 99 4.93 -10.59 -0.99
C TYR A 99 4.69 -9.65 -2.18
N ARG A 100 5.05 -8.37 -2.04
CA ARG A 100 4.93 -7.38 -3.14
C ARG A 100 5.82 -7.70 -4.33
N SER A 101 7.00 -8.28 -4.10
CA SER A 101 7.93 -8.65 -5.16
C SER A 101 7.41 -9.85 -5.94
N GLU A 102 6.90 -10.87 -5.26
CA GLU A 102 6.41 -12.12 -5.86
C GLU A 102 5.08 -11.91 -6.60
N TYR A 103 4.18 -11.11 -6.04
CA TYR A 103 2.84 -10.89 -6.59
C TYR A 103 2.68 -9.58 -7.34
N ARG A 104 3.79 -8.94 -7.76
CA ARG A 104 3.79 -7.62 -8.41
C ARG A 104 2.79 -7.50 -9.57
N ASP A 105 2.60 -8.58 -10.33
CA ASP A 105 1.74 -8.57 -11.52
C ASP A 105 0.25 -8.75 -11.19
N PHE A 106 -0.08 -9.21 -9.97
CA PHE A 106 -1.46 -9.39 -9.48
C PHE A 106 -1.97 -8.19 -8.69
N LEU A 107 -1.05 -7.46 -8.06
CA LEU A 107 -1.37 -6.35 -7.19
C LEU A 107 -1.69 -5.09 -8.01
N SER A 108 -2.77 -4.40 -7.64
CA SER A 108 -3.05 -3.05 -8.12
C SER A 108 -2.45 -2.05 -7.15
N ILE A 109 -1.39 -1.36 -7.55
CA ILE A 109 -0.67 -0.41 -6.70
C ILE A 109 -0.37 0.85 -7.51
N VAL A 110 -0.68 2.00 -6.94
CA VAL A 110 -0.29 3.30 -7.49
C VAL A 110 1.20 3.52 -7.23
N ASP A 111 2.01 3.49 -8.29
CA ASP A 111 3.43 3.79 -8.23
C ASP A 111 3.68 5.29 -8.49
N TYR A 112 3.72 6.07 -7.42
CA TYR A 112 3.91 7.52 -7.48
C TYR A 112 5.22 7.94 -8.17
N ASN A 113 6.27 7.12 -8.10
CA ASN A 113 7.55 7.42 -8.75
C ASN A 113 7.42 7.33 -10.27
N LEU A 114 6.68 6.34 -10.79
CA LEU A 114 6.40 6.24 -12.22
C LEU A 114 5.51 7.38 -12.71
N ILE A 115 4.51 7.80 -11.92
CA ILE A 115 3.66 8.95 -12.25
C ILE A 115 4.50 10.22 -12.33
N LEU A 116 5.39 10.45 -11.35
CA LEU A 116 6.31 11.59 -11.36
C LEU A 116 7.25 11.54 -12.58
N LEU A 117 7.78 10.37 -12.92
CA LEU A 117 8.62 10.18 -14.10
C LEU A 117 7.87 10.53 -15.39
N ALA A 118 6.63 10.03 -15.55
CA ALA A 118 5.80 10.34 -16.71
C ALA A 118 5.49 11.85 -16.81
N LEU A 119 5.23 12.51 -15.67
CA LEU A 119 5.04 13.95 -15.60
C LEU A 119 6.30 14.71 -16.06
N ILE A 120 7.48 14.35 -15.54
CA ILE A 120 8.75 14.97 -15.94
C ILE A 120 9.00 14.78 -17.45
N ILE A 121 8.80 13.56 -17.96
CA ILE A 121 8.94 13.27 -19.40
C ILE A 121 7.97 14.12 -20.22
N SER A 122 6.72 14.28 -19.79
CA SER A 122 5.73 15.09 -20.51
C SER A 122 6.12 16.57 -20.57
N VAL A 123 6.61 17.14 -19.46
CA VAL A 123 7.10 18.53 -19.41
C VAL A 123 8.32 18.69 -20.31
N MET A 124 9.26 17.75 -20.26
CA MET A 124 10.43 17.75 -21.12
C MET A 124 10.07 17.58 -22.61
N ALA A 125 9.08 16.76 -22.95
CA ALA A 125 8.62 16.57 -24.32
C ALA A 125 8.10 17.88 -24.92
N VAL A 126 7.36 18.66 -24.14
CA VAL A 126 6.80 19.96 -24.59
C VAL A 126 7.89 21.03 -24.63
N ALA A 127 8.75 21.11 -23.62
CA ALA A 127 9.72 22.19 -23.43
C ALA A 127 11.03 22.00 -24.21
N ALA A 128 11.54 20.77 -24.35
CA ALA A 128 12.85 20.53 -24.97
C ALA A 128 12.91 21.03 -26.42
N PRO A 129 11.89 20.86 -27.27
CA PRO A 129 11.90 21.43 -28.62
C PRO A 129 12.07 22.95 -28.66
N PHE A 130 11.48 23.70 -27.73
CA PHE A 130 11.69 25.15 -27.63
C PHE A 130 13.15 25.51 -27.34
N LEU A 131 13.78 24.76 -26.44
CA LEU A 131 15.17 25.00 -26.05
C LEU A 131 16.11 24.66 -27.20
N LEU A 132 15.88 23.54 -27.88
CA LEU A 132 16.71 23.06 -28.99
C LEU A 132 16.62 23.97 -30.23
N MET A 133 15.44 24.54 -30.51
CA MET A 133 15.26 25.45 -31.64
C MET A 133 16.12 26.72 -31.56
N ARG A 134 16.63 27.07 -30.37
CA ARG A 134 17.51 28.24 -30.15
C ARG A 134 19.01 27.93 -30.28
N THR A 135 19.37 26.74 -30.72
CA THR A 135 20.77 26.27 -30.69
C THR A 135 21.37 26.19 -32.10
N THR A 136 21.92 25.04 -32.50
CA THR A 136 22.61 24.84 -33.78
C THR A 136 21.66 24.20 -34.80
N ILE A 137 21.98 24.35 -36.10
CA ILE A 137 21.20 23.78 -37.21
C ILE A 137 21.02 22.26 -37.06
N ILE A 138 22.04 21.55 -36.57
CA ILE A 138 22.00 20.10 -36.36
C ILE A 138 20.95 19.74 -35.28
N LEU A 139 20.93 20.46 -34.16
CA LEU A 139 19.97 20.24 -33.08
C LEU A 139 18.54 20.62 -33.49
N ILE A 140 18.39 21.70 -34.26
CA ILE A 140 17.12 22.08 -34.88
C ILE A 140 16.58 20.91 -35.73
N ALA A 141 17.40 20.37 -36.64
CA ALA A 141 17.02 19.24 -37.50
C ALA A 141 16.72 17.96 -36.72
N ALA A 142 17.38 17.73 -35.57
CA ALA A 142 17.13 16.59 -34.71
C ALA A 142 15.90 16.75 -33.79
N THR A 143 15.33 17.95 -33.68
CA THR A 143 14.25 18.25 -32.72
C THR A 143 13.01 17.35 -32.89
N PRO A 144 12.51 17.09 -34.12
CA PRO A 144 11.38 16.18 -34.30
C PRO A 144 11.67 14.75 -33.80
N VAL A 145 12.90 14.26 -34.02
CA VAL A 145 13.34 12.93 -33.55
C VAL A 145 13.35 12.89 -32.03
N ILE A 146 13.90 13.93 -31.38
CA ILE A 146 13.95 14.03 -29.93
C ILE A 146 12.54 14.05 -29.33
N PHE A 147 11.60 14.76 -29.95
CA PHE A 147 10.20 14.73 -29.53
C PHE A 147 9.58 13.33 -29.66
N GLY A 148 9.78 12.65 -30.80
CA GLY A 148 9.33 11.26 -30.99
C GLY A 148 9.90 10.31 -29.92
N ILE A 149 11.17 10.46 -29.55
CA ILE A 149 11.80 9.69 -28.45
C ILE A 149 11.13 9.98 -27.10
N PHE A 150 10.81 11.23 -26.79
CA PHE A 150 10.07 11.56 -25.57
C PHE A 150 8.66 10.95 -25.56
N VAL A 151 7.95 10.99 -26.68
CA VAL A 151 6.63 10.32 -26.83
C VAL A 151 6.76 8.81 -26.60
N LEU A 152 7.83 8.18 -27.11
CA LEU A 152 8.12 6.78 -26.88
C LEU A 152 8.30 6.48 -25.38
N PHE A 153 9.17 7.23 -24.69
CA PHE A 153 9.38 7.02 -23.25
C PHE A 153 8.13 7.31 -22.42
N PHE A 154 7.37 8.33 -22.80
CA PHE A 154 6.09 8.66 -22.17
C PHE A 154 5.08 7.51 -22.33
N GLY A 155 4.98 6.93 -23.53
CA GLY A 155 4.12 5.78 -23.80
C GLY A 155 4.50 4.54 -22.99
N LEU A 156 5.79 4.23 -22.87
CA LEU A 156 6.27 3.12 -22.03
C LEU A 156 5.98 3.34 -20.53
N ALA A 157 6.18 4.57 -20.04
CA ALA A 157 5.84 4.93 -18.67
C ALA A 157 4.33 4.80 -18.41
N CYS A 158 3.49 5.32 -19.32
CA CYS A 158 2.04 5.21 -19.23
C CYS A 158 1.56 3.76 -19.30
N SER A 159 2.16 2.92 -20.14
CA SER A 159 1.89 1.48 -20.17
C SER A 159 2.17 0.82 -18.83
N SER A 160 3.32 1.13 -18.22
CA SER A 160 3.69 0.59 -16.92
C SER A 160 2.75 1.06 -15.80
N ILE A 161 2.34 2.34 -15.81
CA ILE A 161 1.39 2.92 -14.86
C ILE A 161 0.02 2.27 -15.01
N THR A 162 -0.52 2.24 -16.24
CA THR A 162 -1.84 1.65 -16.51
C THR A 162 -1.89 0.17 -16.15
N PHE A 163 -0.80 -0.58 -16.38
CA PHE A 163 -0.74 -1.99 -16.00
C PHE A 163 -0.78 -2.20 -14.49
N LYS A 164 -0.11 -1.36 -13.72
CA LYS A 164 -0.16 -1.41 -12.25
C LYS A 164 -1.46 -0.87 -11.66
N PHE A 165 -2.15 0.02 -12.37
CA PHE A 165 -3.36 0.68 -11.89
C PHE A 165 -4.63 -0.15 -12.13
N ILE A 166 -4.69 -0.91 -13.23
CA ILE A 166 -5.88 -1.69 -13.59
C ILE A 166 -5.95 -2.95 -12.70
N PRO A 167 -7.01 -3.12 -11.88
CA PRO A 167 -7.21 -4.33 -11.09
C PRO A 167 -7.52 -5.53 -11.99
N ASN A 168 -7.26 -6.73 -11.50
CA ASN A 168 -7.65 -7.99 -12.13
C ASN A 168 -8.47 -8.84 -11.15
N ASP A 169 -8.97 -9.98 -11.63
CA ASP A 169 -9.79 -10.90 -10.83
C ASP A 169 -9.05 -11.45 -9.61
N ALA A 170 -7.72 -11.52 -9.65
CA ALA A 170 -6.91 -11.96 -8.51
C ALA A 170 -6.74 -10.86 -7.44
N THR A 171 -6.75 -9.58 -7.82
CA THR A 171 -6.42 -8.44 -6.95
C THR A 171 -7.14 -8.48 -5.59
N PRO A 172 -8.47 -8.74 -5.51
CA PRO A 172 -9.17 -8.80 -4.22
C PRO A 172 -8.70 -9.92 -3.28
N HIS A 173 -8.14 -11.01 -3.83
CA HIS A 173 -7.68 -12.16 -3.05
C HIS A 173 -6.26 -11.98 -2.50
N PHE A 174 -5.56 -10.95 -2.94
CA PHE A 174 -4.22 -10.57 -2.50
C PHE A 174 -4.23 -9.16 -1.87
N PRO A 175 -4.88 -8.98 -0.71
CA PRO A 175 -4.98 -7.66 -0.09
C PRO A 175 -3.61 -7.15 0.36
N ILE A 176 -3.47 -5.82 0.40
CA ILE A 176 -2.28 -5.14 0.91
C ILE A 176 -2.74 -4.10 1.92
N VAL A 177 -2.25 -4.23 3.15
CA VAL A 177 -2.47 -3.22 4.18
C VAL A 177 -1.30 -2.23 4.17
N SER A 178 -1.59 -0.94 4.43
CA SER A 178 -0.56 0.08 4.45
C SER A 178 0.40 -0.11 5.63
N GLU A 179 1.68 -0.28 5.32
CA GLU A 179 2.73 -0.51 6.34
C GLU A 179 2.84 0.70 7.30
N LYS A 180 2.70 1.91 6.76
CA LYS A 180 2.81 3.15 7.56
C LYS A 180 1.73 3.22 8.65
N SER A 181 0.49 2.88 8.31
CA SER A 181 -0.61 2.91 9.28
C SER A 181 -0.43 1.86 10.38
N LEU A 182 -0.05 0.63 9.99
CA LEU A 182 0.26 -0.43 10.94
C LEU A 182 1.43 -0.06 11.85
N HIS A 183 2.51 0.49 11.29
CA HIS A 183 3.67 0.92 12.07
C HIS A 183 3.29 1.95 13.15
N SER A 184 2.53 2.97 12.79
CA SER A 184 2.06 3.98 13.76
C SER A 184 1.18 3.35 14.85
N SER A 185 0.31 2.42 14.45
CA SER A 185 -0.60 1.70 15.36
C SER A 185 0.15 0.83 16.37
N VAL A 186 1.10 0.02 15.89
CA VAL A 186 1.93 -0.84 16.75
C VAL A 186 2.77 0.00 17.70
N LYS A 187 3.38 1.08 17.20
CA LYS A 187 4.19 1.98 18.03
C LYS A 187 3.36 2.71 19.11
N LEU A 188 2.12 3.06 18.79
CA LEU A 188 1.17 3.63 19.75
C LEU A 188 0.88 2.62 20.88
N MET A 189 0.63 1.36 20.54
CA MET A 189 0.40 0.32 21.55
C MET A 189 1.64 -0.01 22.37
N GLU A 190 2.82 -0.06 21.75
CA GLU A 190 4.11 -0.27 22.42
C GLU A 190 4.43 0.83 23.45
N SER A 191 3.88 2.04 23.27
CA SER A 191 4.11 3.16 24.19
C SER A 191 3.28 3.11 25.48
N ALA A 192 2.29 2.22 25.58
CA ALA A 192 1.47 2.10 26.77
C ALA A 192 2.19 1.24 27.84
N PRO A 193 2.22 1.66 29.11
CA PRO A 193 2.79 0.86 30.19
C PRO A 193 2.03 -0.45 30.39
N GLY A 194 2.74 -1.47 30.88
CA GLY A 194 2.23 -2.83 31.07
C GLY A 194 2.08 -3.66 29.79
N ILE A 195 2.62 -3.19 28.66
CA ILE A 195 2.70 -3.94 27.42
C ILE A 195 4.10 -4.58 27.31
N SER A 196 4.18 -5.91 27.29
CA SER A 196 5.45 -6.62 27.15
C SER A 196 5.89 -6.82 25.71
N TRP A 197 4.92 -6.90 24.78
CA TRP A 197 5.21 -7.07 23.35
C TRP A 197 4.12 -6.44 22.48
N SER A 198 4.53 -5.84 21.36
CA SER A 198 3.63 -5.32 20.34
C SER A 198 4.07 -5.77 18.95
N GLY A 199 3.10 -6.10 18.10
CA GLY A 199 3.36 -6.56 16.75
C GLY A 199 2.09 -6.62 15.91
N VAL A 200 2.07 -7.54 14.96
CA VAL A 200 0.99 -7.66 13.98
C VAL A 200 0.46 -9.10 14.02
N ASN A 201 -0.84 -9.23 14.26
CA ASN A 201 -1.56 -10.48 14.07
C ASN A 201 -2.06 -10.53 12.62
N LEU A 202 -1.83 -11.65 11.95
CA LEU A 202 -2.25 -11.86 10.57
C LEU A 202 -2.64 -13.31 10.33
N SER A 203 -3.45 -13.54 9.30
CA SER A 203 -3.77 -14.88 8.80
C SER A 203 -2.97 -15.13 7.53
N LEU A 204 -2.10 -16.14 7.54
CA LEU A 204 -1.41 -16.64 6.35
C LEU A 204 -2.26 -17.73 5.72
N GLY A 205 -2.73 -17.50 4.51
CA GLY A 205 -3.38 -18.52 3.69
C GLY A 205 -2.40 -19.11 2.70
N GLU A 206 -2.25 -20.42 2.66
CA GLU A 206 -1.44 -21.10 1.64
C GLU A 206 -2.32 -21.97 0.75
N ALA A 207 -2.08 -21.93 -0.55
CA ALA A 207 -2.74 -22.80 -1.52
C ALA A 207 -1.92 -22.96 -2.81
N SER A 208 -1.64 -24.21 -3.22
CA SER A 208 -1.00 -24.54 -4.51
C SER A 208 0.32 -23.78 -4.78
N GLY A 209 1.12 -23.53 -3.73
CA GLY A 209 2.38 -22.80 -3.82
C GLY A 209 2.25 -21.27 -3.82
N TYR A 210 1.02 -20.75 -3.74
CA TYR A 210 0.73 -19.34 -3.50
C TYR A 210 0.42 -19.12 -2.02
N TYR A 211 0.70 -17.91 -1.54
CA TYR A 211 0.28 -17.49 -0.22
C TYR A 211 -0.39 -16.11 -0.25
N THR A 212 -1.31 -15.88 0.69
CA THR A 212 -2.03 -14.62 0.89
C THR A 212 -1.90 -14.19 2.34
N VAL A 213 -1.81 -12.89 2.58
CA VAL A 213 -1.75 -12.29 3.92
C VAL A 213 -3.08 -11.59 4.17
N ARG A 214 -3.85 -12.04 5.15
CA ARG A 214 -5.21 -11.54 5.45
C ARG A 214 -5.33 -11.12 6.91
N ASN A 215 -6.42 -10.43 7.23
CA ASN A 215 -6.82 -10.07 8.60
C ASN A 215 -5.71 -9.39 9.41
N THR A 216 -4.93 -8.53 8.77
CA THR A 216 -3.76 -7.90 9.37
C THR A 216 -4.19 -6.84 10.37
N THR A 217 -3.91 -7.08 11.65
CA THR A 217 -4.33 -6.24 12.78
C THR A 217 -3.16 -6.00 13.73
N PRO A 218 -2.96 -4.76 14.24
CA PRO A 218 -2.00 -4.53 15.31
C PRO A 218 -2.47 -5.26 16.58
N VAL A 219 -1.53 -5.87 17.29
CA VAL A 219 -1.80 -6.63 18.51
C VAL A 219 -0.70 -6.34 19.54
N SER A 220 -1.09 -6.32 20.80
CA SER A 220 -0.16 -6.19 21.92
C SER A 220 -0.51 -7.16 23.03
N ARG A 221 0.53 -7.68 23.69
CA ARG A 221 0.45 -8.59 24.84
C ARG A 221 0.74 -7.82 26.12
N ILE A 222 0.04 -8.20 27.19
CA ILE A 222 0.18 -7.57 28.49
C ILE A 222 1.24 -8.31 29.30
N GLU A 223 2.10 -7.54 29.95
CA GLU A 223 3.19 -8.05 30.78
C GLU A 223 2.68 -8.94 31.92
N GLY A 224 3.31 -10.10 32.10
CA GLY A 224 2.98 -11.08 33.13
C GLY A 224 1.79 -11.99 32.78
N ILE A 225 1.00 -11.66 31.75
CA ILE A 225 -0.15 -12.44 31.29
C ILE A 225 -0.21 -12.55 29.75
N GLU A 226 0.94 -12.70 29.10
CA GLU A 226 1.06 -12.67 27.64
C GLU A 226 0.23 -13.76 26.95
N SER A 227 0.12 -14.93 27.58
CA SER A 227 -0.66 -16.05 27.04
C SER A 227 -2.16 -15.87 27.20
N ALA A 228 -2.59 -15.14 28.22
CA ALA A 228 -4.00 -14.98 28.60
C ALA A 228 -4.62 -13.70 28.02
N ALA A 229 -3.86 -12.61 27.92
CA ALA A 229 -4.37 -11.29 27.57
C ALA A 229 -3.75 -10.72 26.30
N LYS A 230 -4.59 -10.05 25.52
CA LYS A 230 -4.15 -9.24 24.37
C LYS A 230 -5.06 -8.05 24.13
N ILE A 231 -4.47 -6.99 23.59
CA ILE A 231 -5.19 -5.85 23.03
C ILE A 231 -5.05 -5.93 21.51
N GLN A 232 -6.16 -5.90 20.79
CA GLN A 232 -6.17 -6.00 19.33
C GLN A 232 -6.85 -4.78 18.72
N GLY A 233 -6.19 -4.16 17.74
CA GLY A 233 -6.78 -3.10 16.92
C GLY A 233 -7.46 -3.72 15.70
N ILE A 234 -8.77 -3.55 15.58
CA ILE A 234 -9.52 -3.87 14.37
C ILE A 234 -9.29 -2.73 13.39
N THR A 235 -8.74 -3.08 12.24
CA THR A 235 -8.36 -2.16 11.18
C THR A 235 -9.35 -2.17 10.02
N ASP A 236 -9.44 -1.05 9.32
CA ASP A 236 -10.09 -0.98 8.01
C ASP A 236 -9.19 -1.56 6.91
N GLU A 237 -9.69 -1.57 5.66
CA GLU A 237 -8.91 -2.01 4.48
C GLU A 237 -7.64 -1.17 4.25
N SER A 238 -7.60 0.06 4.75
CA SER A 238 -6.44 0.97 4.66
C SER A 238 -5.41 0.72 5.75
N GLY A 239 -5.77 -0.05 6.80
CA GLY A 239 -4.93 -0.34 7.95
C GLY A 239 -5.06 0.65 9.11
N TYR A 240 -6.07 1.52 9.12
CA TYR A 240 -6.36 2.43 10.24
C TYR A 240 -7.19 1.70 11.29
N ILE A 241 -6.86 1.89 12.57
CA ILE A 241 -7.63 1.32 13.67
C ILE A 241 -9.00 2.02 13.74
N ILE A 242 -10.07 1.25 13.58
CA ILE A 242 -11.44 1.71 13.78
C ILE A 242 -11.90 1.44 15.22
N LYS A 243 -11.45 0.31 15.77
CA LYS A 243 -11.87 -0.19 17.07
C LYS A 243 -10.71 -0.89 17.75
N THR A 244 -10.54 -0.68 19.04
CA THR A 244 -9.57 -1.41 19.86
C THR A 244 -10.32 -2.29 20.84
N VAL A 245 -9.91 -3.55 20.95
CA VAL A 245 -10.59 -4.58 21.75
C VAL A 245 -9.60 -5.20 22.72
N ALA A 246 -9.96 -5.18 24.00
CA ALA A 246 -9.26 -5.82 25.09
C ALA A 246 -9.83 -7.24 25.28
N MET A 247 -9.01 -8.27 25.12
CA MET A 247 -9.40 -9.67 25.21
C MET A 247 -8.65 -10.39 26.31
N LEU A 248 -9.37 -11.22 27.08
CA LEU A 248 -8.82 -12.08 28.11
C LEU A 248 -9.33 -13.51 27.94
N THR A 249 -8.41 -14.47 27.87
CA THR A 249 -8.67 -15.91 27.80
C THR A 249 -8.28 -16.54 29.12
N LEU A 250 -9.23 -17.20 29.77
CA LEU A 250 -8.99 -17.92 31.02
C LEU A 250 -8.99 -19.43 30.73
N ASP A 251 -8.17 -20.20 31.45
CA ASP A 251 -7.88 -21.63 31.21
C ASP A 251 -9.10 -22.58 31.04
N ASN A 252 -10.31 -22.13 31.34
CA ASN A 252 -11.55 -22.91 31.24
C ASN A 252 -12.45 -22.51 30.06
N SER A 253 -12.03 -21.56 29.21
CA SER A 253 -12.81 -21.11 28.05
C SER A 253 -11.95 -21.10 26.78
N ASP A 254 -12.37 -21.85 25.77
CA ASP A 254 -11.78 -21.79 24.43
C ASP A 254 -12.04 -20.45 23.73
N THR A 255 -12.95 -19.63 24.27
CA THR A 255 -13.34 -18.34 23.69
C THR A 255 -12.80 -17.18 24.54
N PRO A 256 -12.00 -16.26 23.95
CA PRO A 256 -11.57 -15.04 24.64
C PRO A 256 -12.78 -14.18 25.03
N LYS A 257 -12.80 -13.71 26.28
CA LYS A 257 -13.78 -12.76 26.80
C LYS A 257 -13.33 -11.33 26.46
N VAL A 258 -14.22 -10.56 25.84
CA VAL A 258 -14.00 -9.12 25.63
C VAL A 258 -14.21 -8.40 26.97
N ILE A 259 -13.17 -7.73 27.45
CA ILE A 259 -13.19 -6.98 28.72
C ILE A 259 -13.60 -5.53 28.49
N ASP A 260 -13.10 -4.94 27.41
CA ASP A 260 -13.38 -3.55 27.05
C ASP A 260 -13.30 -3.36 25.54
N GLU A 261 -14.01 -2.35 25.06
CA GLU A 261 -13.97 -1.96 23.67
C GLU A 261 -14.06 -0.44 23.53
N SER A 262 -13.25 0.11 22.63
CA SER A 262 -13.33 1.51 22.24
C SER A 262 -13.48 1.62 20.73
N SER A 263 -14.38 2.49 20.31
CA SER A 263 -14.53 2.90 18.91
C SER A 263 -13.99 4.32 18.74
N GLY A 264 -13.22 4.55 17.69
CA GLY A 264 -12.67 5.87 17.35
C GLY A 264 -11.15 5.97 17.44
N GLU A 265 -10.64 7.21 17.45
CA GLU A 265 -9.20 7.46 17.54
C GLU A 265 -8.63 6.86 18.83
N THR A 266 -7.62 6.01 18.68
CA THR A 266 -6.97 5.35 19.80
C THR A 266 -5.80 6.20 20.30
N TYR A 267 -5.80 6.51 21.59
CA TYR A 267 -4.74 7.28 22.26
C TYR A 267 -4.00 6.40 23.28
N PRO A 268 -2.75 6.74 23.65
CA PRO A 268 -1.98 5.96 24.63
C PRO A 268 -2.75 5.77 25.95
N LYS A 269 -3.36 6.84 26.48
CA LYS A 269 -4.19 6.78 27.70
C LYS A 269 -5.27 5.69 27.64
N GLN A 270 -5.96 5.58 26.51
CA GLN A 270 -7.03 4.61 26.34
C GLN A 270 -6.52 3.17 26.32
N ILE A 271 -5.38 2.93 25.68
CA ILE A 271 -4.74 1.60 25.70
C ILE A 271 -4.32 1.27 27.13
N THR A 272 -3.75 2.23 27.86
CA THR A 272 -3.40 2.06 29.28
C THR A 272 -4.62 1.75 30.16
N GLU A 273 -5.75 2.42 29.94
CA GLU A 273 -7.02 2.12 30.64
C GLU A 273 -7.49 0.69 30.35
N MET A 274 -7.34 0.21 29.11
CA MET A 274 -7.65 -1.17 28.73
C MET A 274 -6.71 -2.17 29.41
N VAL A 275 -5.40 -1.88 29.47
CA VAL A 275 -4.41 -2.70 30.21
C VAL A 275 -4.82 -2.78 31.69
N HIS A 276 -5.10 -1.65 32.32
CA HIS A 276 -5.54 -1.58 33.72
C HIS A 276 -6.78 -2.44 33.98
N LYS A 277 -7.82 -2.33 33.12
CA LYS A 277 -9.04 -3.14 33.23
C LYS A 277 -8.77 -4.64 33.07
N ILE A 278 -7.90 -5.03 32.14
CA ILE A 278 -7.55 -6.45 31.95
C ILE A 278 -6.80 -6.99 33.17
N LEU A 279 -5.80 -6.26 33.68
CA LEU A 279 -5.02 -6.67 34.86
C LEU A 279 -5.94 -6.89 36.07
N LEU A 280 -6.84 -5.94 36.36
CA LEU A 280 -7.81 -6.10 37.45
C LEU A 280 -8.73 -7.32 37.25
N ALA A 281 -9.24 -7.52 36.03
CA ALA A 281 -10.09 -8.66 35.72
C ALA A 281 -9.36 -10.01 35.85
N TYR A 282 -8.06 -10.04 35.52
CA TYR A 282 -7.24 -11.23 35.67
C TYR A 282 -6.93 -11.52 37.14
N ILE A 283 -6.53 -10.49 37.90
CA ILE A 283 -6.23 -10.59 39.34
C ILE A 283 -7.47 -11.06 40.12
N GLU A 284 -8.66 -10.55 39.78
CA GLU A 284 -9.92 -10.99 40.39
C GLU A 284 -10.20 -12.48 40.11
N ALA A 285 -9.84 -12.97 38.93
CA ALA A 285 -10.11 -14.34 38.50
C ALA A 285 -9.08 -15.38 38.97
N LYS A 286 -7.79 -15.00 39.04
CA LYS A 286 -6.66 -15.92 39.24
C LYS A 286 -5.80 -15.60 40.47
N GLY A 287 -5.98 -14.44 41.09
CA GLY A 287 -5.12 -13.91 42.14
C GLY A 287 -4.00 -13.02 41.60
N ALA A 288 -3.41 -12.21 42.49
CA ALA A 288 -2.26 -11.36 42.18
C ALA A 288 -0.94 -12.12 42.33
N ASP A 289 0.06 -11.67 41.57
CA ASP A 289 1.47 -12.06 41.70
C ASP A 289 2.30 -10.77 41.77
N GLU A 290 3.52 -10.84 42.31
CA GLU A 290 4.42 -9.70 42.52
C GLU A 290 4.65 -8.91 41.23
N ILE A 291 4.82 -9.62 40.11
CA ILE A 291 4.99 -9.01 38.77
C ILE A 291 3.74 -8.22 38.38
N LEU A 292 2.54 -8.76 38.64
CA LEU A 292 1.29 -8.09 38.27
C LEU A 292 1.01 -6.87 39.13
N ASP A 293 1.39 -6.90 40.40
CA ASP A 293 1.27 -5.75 41.30
C ASP A 293 2.20 -4.60 40.87
N GLU A 294 3.44 -4.91 40.48
CA GLU A 294 4.39 -3.92 39.94
C GLU A 294 3.87 -3.28 38.64
N VAL A 295 3.43 -4.12 37.68
CA VAL A 295 2.87 -3.64 36.41
C VAL A 295 1.60 -2.80 36.65
N LEU A 296 0.71 -3.24 37.56
CA LEU A 296 -0.51 -2.51 37.90
C LEU A 296 -0.19 -1.15 38.54
N GLU A 297 0.82 -1.07 39.41
CA GLU A 297 1.27 0.19 40.01
C GLU A 297 1.80 1.16 38.95
N GLU A 298 2.64 0.69 38.02
CA GLU A 298 3.16 1.50 36.91
C GLU A 298 2.02 2.08 36.05
N VAL A 299 1.11 1.21 35.63
CA VAL A 299 -0.08 1.57 34.83
C VAL A 299 -0.94 2.60 35.58
N THR A 300 -1.16 2.40 36.88
CA THR A 300 -1.94 3.33 37.71
C THR A 300 -1.25 4.68 37.85
N HIS A 301 0.07 4.70 38.04
CA HIS A 301 0.85 5.93 38.15
C HIS A 301 0.80 6.74 36.85
N PHE A 302 0.90 6.07 35.70
CA PHE A 302 0.77 6.70 34.38
C PHE A 302 -0.62 7.34 34.20
N LEU A 303 -1.70 6.63 34.53
CA LEU A 303 -3.06 7.18 34.41
C LEU A 303 -3.28 8.43 35.29
N LYS A 304 -2.78 8.41 36.53
CA LYS A 304 -2.83 9.57 37.43
C LYS A 304 -2.09 10.79 36.87
N ARG A 305 -0.96 10.58 36.21
CA ARG A 305 -0.20 11.65 35.57
C ARG A 305 -1.01 12.33 34.44
N PHE A 306 -1.69 11.54 33.61
CA PHE A 306 -2.56 12.07 32.55
C PHE A 306 -3.73 12.88 33.10
N GLU A 307 -4.31 12.47 34.23
CA GLU A 307 -5.37 13.24 34.90
C GLU A 307 -4.87 14.59 35.44
N ALA A 308 -3.65 14.62 35.99
CA ALA A 308 -3.04 15.85 36.48
C ALA A 308 -2.68 16.83 35.35
N GLU A 309 -2.18 16.34 34.22
CA GLU A 309 -1.85 17.17 33.04
C GLU A 309 -3.12 17.68 32.34
N GLY A 310 -4.19 16.88 32.26
CA GLY A 310 -5.47 17.34 31.69
C GLY A 310 -6.17 18.41 32.55
N ALA A 311 -5.98 18.38 33.87
CA ALA A 311 -6.54 19.38 34.78
C ALA A 311 -5.87 20.76 34.62
N SER A 312 -4.57 20.82 34.32
CA SER A 312 -3.82 22.08 34.20
C SER A 312 -4.02 22.81 32.87
N GLU A 313 -4.40 22.13 31.79
CA GLU A 313 -4.75 22.77 30.51
C GLU A 313 -6.15 23.38 30.52
N SER A 314 -7.00 23.00 31.49
CA SER A 314 -8.38 23.48 31.62
C SER A 314 -8.55 24.70 32.55
N SER A 315 -7.46 25.13 33.21
CA SER A 315 -7.40 26.26 34.15
C SER A 315 -6.66 27.47 33.59
#